data_AF-A0A924YXU9-F1
#
_entry.id   AF-A0A924YXU9-F1
#
_cell.length_a   1.000
_cell.length_b   1.000
_cell.length_c   1.000
_cell.angle_alpha   90.00
_cell.angle_beta   90.00
_cell.angle_gamma   90.00
#
_symmetry.space_group_name_H-M   'P 1'
#
loop_
_entity.id
_entity.type
_entity.pdbx_description
1 polymer ?
#
loop_
_entity_poly.entity_id
_entity_poly.type
_entity_poly.pdbx_seq_one_letter_code
_entity_poly.pdbx_strand_id
1 'polypeptide(L)'
;MLPDALQAHARTVAHLAVYFEELKQAALRLRDQFSVRERGFFSPSEDEAARQLLISYWMARTALFEVVLSYRDAEDFSASLKPTRFLIVYSAALLLVDAARFLRENYHDQPAIRAKLNEPEPHFGIPSESYDTVQRSLTSPVHVWHLYHAVRYHEEQASELHVLAADPLLAPLIEVVDRLGPRLQVSVYEFAKARIRVRTRQLSNAVCRGLIDRALYGLQKVACLMVTERFTRLGHQPSLPAAVAEELRSLLRPGDVIVNRKEFALTNYFLPGYWPHAAFYLGQPGDLERLGLREHHKLKPRWQRLLELDPHDPGRVLEAMRDGVWLRSLGNPFRADAIAVVRPMLSSEDIAQAIGRGMLHEGKAYDFDFDFTRSDRLVCTEVVYRSYQGIGGIQFPLTRRAG
;
A
#
# COMPACT_ATOMS: atom_id res chain seq x y z
N MET A 1 6.15 -35.22 25.30
CA MET A 1 6.62 -34.28 24.26
C MET A 1 5.43 -33.50 23.75
N LEU A 2 5.60 -32.21 23.44
CA LEU A 2 4.51 -31.37 22.92
C LEU A 2 4.11 -31.81 21.51
N PRO A 3 2.82 -31.80 21.15
CA PRO A 3 2.38 -32.00 19.76
C PRO A 3 3.06 -31.04 18.79
N ASP A 4 3.37 -31.50 17.57
CA ASP A 4 4.11 -30.72 16.57
C ASP A 4 3.45 -29.37 16.25
N ALA A 5 2.12 -29.33 16.20
CA ALA A 5 1.37 -28.09 15.99
C ALA A 5 1.59 -27.05 17.10
N LEU A 6 1.66 -27.48 18.36
CA LEU A 6 1.96 -26.59 19.49
C LEU A 6 3.39 -26.08 19.43
N GLN A 7 4.33 -26.93 19.04
CA GLN A 7 5.72 -26.51 18.88
C GLN A 7 5.88 -25.49 17.75
N ALA A 8 5.21 -25.71 16.61
CA ALA A 8 5.21 -24.79 15.49
C ALA A 8 4.63 -23.42 15.89
N HIS A 9 3.47 -23.40 16.56
CA HIS A 9 2.85 -22.15 17.00
C HIS A 9 3.69 -21.41 18.05
N ALA A 10 4.31 -22.12 19.00
CA ALA A 10 5.23 -21.50 19.96
C ALA A 10 6.41 -20.82 19.27
N ARG A 11 7.05 -21.49 18.30
CA ARG A 11 8.14 -20.89 17.50
C ARG A 11 7.67 -19.69 16.70
N THR A 12 6.49 -19.77 16.07
CA THR A 12 5.89 -18.66 15.32
C THR A 12 5.70 -17.44 16.21
N VAL A 13 5.10 -17.60 17.40
CA VAL A 13 4.87 -16.48 18.32
C VAL A 13 6.18 -15.89 18.82
N ALA A 14 7.16 -16.72 19.21
CA ALA A 14 8.47 -16.26 19.65
C ALA A 14 9.21 -15.47 18.56
N HIS A 15 9.23 -15.99 17.33
CA HIS A 15 9.85 -15.33 16.19
C HIS A 15 9.16 -13.99 15.88
N LEU A 16 7.82 -13.99 15.83
CA LEU A 16 7.06 -12.77 15.57
C LEU A 16 7.23 -11.74 16.69
N ALA A 17 7.45 -12.13 17.95
CA ALA A 17 7.72 -11.21 19.03
C ALA A 17 8.98 -10.36 18.80
N VAL A 18 10.04 -10.98 18.28
CA VAL A 18 11.29 -10.30 17.89
C VAL A 18 11.04 -9.44 16.65
N TYR A 19 10.41 -10.02 15.62
CA TYR A 19 10.15 -9.33 14.36
C TYR A 19 9.26 -8.08 14.53
N PHE A 20 8.26 -8.11 15.41
CA PHE A 20 7.45 -6.94 15.72
C PHE A 20 8.29 -5.80 16.31
N GLU A 21 9.30 -6.09 17.12
CA GLU A 21 10.18 -5.06 17.66
C GLU A 21 11.05 -4.45 16.55
N GLU A 22 11.61 -5.28 15.67
CA GLU A 22 12.35 -4.81 14.49
C GLU A 22 11.49 -3.89 13.60
N LEU A 23 10.24 -4.26 13.35
CA LEU A 23 9.29 -3.46 12.58
C LEU A 23 8.97 -2.13 13.25
N LYS A 24 8.77 -2.11 14.57
CA LYS A 24 8.55 -0.84 15.31
C LYS A 24 9.77 0.06 15.20
N GLN A 25 10.97 -0.47 15.40
CA GLN A 25 12.21 0.31 15.28
C GLN A 25 12.40 0.84 13.85
N ALA A 26 12.12 0.02 12.84
CA ALA A 26 12.15 0.47 11.45
C ALA A 26 11.12 1.58 11.18
N ALA A 27 9.91 1.47 11.73
CA ALA A 27 8.88 2.49 11.59
C ALA A 27 9.24 3.80 12.30
N LEU A 28 9.85 3.74 13.49
CA LEU A 28 10.35 4.93 14.19
C LEU A 28 11.47 5.61 13.40
N ARG A 29 12.44 4.85 12.89
CA ARG A 29 13.49 5.39 12.00
C ARG A 29 12.90 6.05 10.78
N LEU A 30 11.92 5.43 10.14
CA LEU A 30 11.23 5.98 8.97
C LEU A 30 10.55 7.31 9.30
N ARG A 31 9.87 7.37 10.45
CA ARG A 31 9.21 8.59 10.94
C ARG A 31 10.21 9.71 11.21
N ASP A 32 11.35 9.38 11.81
CA ASP A 32 12.33 10.37 12.24
C ASP A 32 13.23 10.85 11.07
N GLN A 33 13.42 10.01 10.05
CA GLN A 33 14.17 10.36 8.82
C GLN A 33 13.39 11.29 7.89
N PHE A 34 12.05 11.28 7.96
CA PHE A 34 11.23 11.92 6.94
C PHE A 34 10.39 13.07 7.48
N SER A 35 10.46 14.21 6.78
CA SER A 35 9.72 15.43 7.08
C SER A 35 8.23 15.36 6.71
N VAL A 36 7.61 14.18 6.69
CA VAL A 36 6.18 14.00 6.38
C VAL A 36 5.31 14.82 7.33
N ARG A 37 5.73 15.01 8.58
CA ARG A 37 5.04 15.90 9.54
C ARG A 37 4.96 17.35 9.08
N GLU A 38 6.01 17.84 8.43
CA GLU A 38 6.10 19.23 7.97
C GLU A 38 5.49 19.41 6.58
N ARG A 39 5.75 18.45 5.67
CA ARG A 39 5.24 18.49 4.29
C ARG A 39 3.77 18.07 4.15
N GLY A 40 3.29 17.21 5.04
CA GLY A 40 1.92 16.69 5.01
C GLY A 40 1.64 15.62 3.95
N PHE A 41 2.65 15.16 3.19
CA PHE A 41 2.53 14.09 2.20
C PHE A 41 3.81 13.24 2.10
N PHE A 42 3.68 12.01 1.57
CA PHE A 42 4.80 11.10 1.32
C PHE A 42 5.36 11.30 -0.09
N SER A 43 6.69 11.37 -0.23
CA SER A 43 7.34 11.19 -1.53
C SER A 43 7.29 9.71 -1.96
N PRO A 44 7.44 9.39 -3.25
CA PRO A 44 7.48 8.01 -3.79
C PRO A 44 8.42 7.05 -3.05
N SER A 45 9.62 7.48 -2.65
CA SER A 45 10.55 6.65 -1.89
C SER A 45 10.05 6.38 -0.46
N GLU A 46 9.47 7.40 0.18
CA GLU A 46 8.89 7.27 1.52
C GLU A 46 7.62 6.43 1.50
N ASP A 47 6.82 6.56 0.44
CA ASP A 47 5.66 5.73 0.13
C ASP A 47 6.06 4.26 -0.04
N GLU A 48 7.08 3.96 -0.84
CA GLU A 48 7.58 2.59 -1.04
C GLU A 48 8.06 1.97 0.29
N ALA A 49 8.81 2.73 1.10
CA ALA A 49 9.30 2.25 2.39
C ALA A 49 8.17 2.08 3.42
N ALA A 50 7.22 3.02 3.49
CA ALA A 50 6.04 2.89 4.36
C ALA A 50 5.17 1.70 3.95
N ARG A 51 4.97 1.49 2.65
CA ARG A 51 4.25 0.33 2.10
C ARG A 51 4.92 -0.98 2.49
N GLN A 52 6.25 -1.07 2.36
CA GLN A 52 6.99 -2.28 2.73
C GLN A 52 6.79 -2.62 4.21
N LEU A 53 6.86 -1.63 5.10
CA LEU A 53 6.59 -1.84 6.52
C LEU A 53 5.14 -2.26 6.78
N LEU A 54 4.17 -1.67 6.09
CA LEU A 54 2.76 -2.03 6.21
C LEU A 54 2.51 -3.48 5.77
N ILE A 55 3.12 -3.92 4.67
CA ILE A 55 3.04 -5.31 4.19
C ILE A 55 3.62 -6.27 5.23
N SER A 56 4.84 -6.01 5.69
CA SER A 56 5.50 -6.83 6.71
C SER A 56 4.69 -6.92 8.01
N TYR A 57 4.15 -5.80 8.47
CA TYR A 57 3.25 -5.74 9.61
C TYR A 57 1.97 -6.56 9.38
N TRP A 58 1.32 -6.40 8.23
CA TRP A 58 0.07 -7.08 7.92
C TRP A 58 0.24 -8.60 7.87
N MET A 59 1.32 -9.09 7.25
CA MET A 59 1.65 -10.52 7.21
C MET A 59 1.90 -11.07 8.62
N ALA A 60 2.74 -10.40 9.42
CA ALA A 60 3.03 -10.80 10.80
C ALA A 60 1.76 -10.82 11.67
N ARG A 61 0.90 -9.81 11.50
CA ARG A 61 -0.38 -9.70 12.20
C ARG A 61 -1.32 -10.85 11.81
N THR A 62 -1.44 -11.17 10.52
CA THR A 62 -2.29 -12.27 10.04
C THR A 62 -1.83 -13.61 10.60
N ALA A 63 -0.52 -13.88 10.60
CA ALA A 63 0.04 -15.09 11.20
C ALA A 63 -0.30 -15.23 12.71
N LEU A 64 -0.23 -14.14 13.49
CA LEU A 64 -0.68 -14.17 14.90
C LEU A 64 -2.18 -14.42 15.03
N PHE A 65 -3.01 -13.86 14.13
CA PHE A 65 -4.46 -14.12 14.14
C PHE A 65 -4.78 -15.58 13.81
N GLU A 66 -4.06 -16.20 12.88
CA GLU A 66 -4.20 -17.63 12.57
C GLU A 66 -3.87 -18.50 13.78
N VAL A 67 -2.79 -18.17 14.51
CA VAL A 67 -2.48 -18.85 15.79
C VAL A 67 -3.64 -18.72 16.76
N VAL A 68 -4.16 -17.52 17.01
CA VAL A 68 -5.28 -17.30 17.94
C VAL A 68 -6.54 -18.06 17.50
N LEU A 69 -6.87 -18.02 16.21
CA LEU A 69 -8.06 -18.67 15.66
C LEU A 69 -7.96 -20.20 15.68
N SER A 70 -6.76 -20.77 15.47
CA SER A 70 -6.53 -22.22 15.49
C SER A 70 -6.93 -22.90 16.81
N TYR A 71 -7.00 -22.13 17.91
CA TYR A 71 -7.37 -22.63 19.23
C TYR A 71 -8.76 -22.21 19.70
N ARG A 72 -9.51 -21.45 18.89
CA ARG A 72 -10.87 -20.98 19.23
C ARG A 72 -11.88 -22.12 19.29
N ASP A 73 -11.78 -23.07 18.35
CA ASP A 73 -12.74 -24.16 18.16
C ASP A 73 -12.11 -25.55 18.38
N ALA A 74 -10.90 -25.60 18.95
CA ALA A 74 -10.16 -26.86 19.14
C ALA A 74 -10.62 -27.60 20.41
N GLU A 75 -11.58 -28.50 20.25
CA GLU A 75 -12.14 -29.40 21.28
C GLU A 75 -11.23 -30.61 21.60
N ASP A 76 -10.27 -30.96 20.73
CA ASP A 76 -9.56 -32.26 20.74
C ASP A 76 -8.26 -32.36 21.57
N PHE A 77 -7.89 -31.36 22.38
CA PHE A 77 -6.64 -31.42 23.16
C PHE A 77 -6.84 -31.90 24.60
N SER A 78 -5.88 -32.69 25.10
CA SER A 78 -5.87 -33.14 26.49
C SER A 78 -5.82 -31.97 27.47
N ALA A 79 -6.50 -32.11 28.62
CA ALA A 79 -6.55 -31.09 29.67
C ALA A 79 -5.15 -30.66 30.17
N SER A 80 -4.17 -31.56 30.12
CA SER A 80 -2.78 -31.30 30.48
C SER A 80 -2.06 -30.28 29.60
N LEU A 81 -2.52 -30.05 28.37
CA LEU A 81 -1.91 -29.09 27.43
C LEU A 81 -2.55 -27.70 27.50
N LYS A 82 -3.57 -27.52 28.35
CA LYS A 82 -4.30 -26.27 28.51
C LYS A 82 -3.39 -25.09 28.91
N PRO A 83 -2.44 -25.22 29.86
CA PRO A 83 -1.53 -24.11 30.22
C PRO A 83 -0.63 -23.69 29.04
N THR A 84 -0.08 -24.64 28.30
CA THR A 84 0.75 -24.37 27.11
C THR A 84 -0.03 -23.68 26.00
N ARG A 85 -1.24 -24.18 25.70
CA ARG A 85 -2.14 -23.55 24.70
C ARG A 85 -2.47 -22.11 25.09
N PHE A 86 -2.83 -21.92 26.36
CA PHE A 86 -3.13 -20.60 26.89
C PHE A 86 -1.93 -19.66 26.71
N LEU A 87 -0.72 -20.08 27.11
CA LEU A 87 0.49 -19.27 26.98
C LEU A 87 0.75 -18.82 25.53
N ILE A 88 0.62 -19.74 24.56
CA ILE A 88 0.82 -19.44 23.12
C ILE A 88 -0.20 -18.40 22.64
N VAL A 89 -1.50 -18.64 22.87
CA VAL A 89 -2.58 -17.75 22.42
C VAL A 89 -2.52 -16.40 23.12
N TYR A 90 -2.23 -16.40 24.43
CA TYR A 90 -2.15 -15.19 25.23
C TYR A 90 -0.97 -14.31 24.79
N SER A 91 0.20 -14.92 24.54
CA SER A 91 1.37 -14.22 24.00
C SER A 91 1.09 -13.62 22.62
N ALA A 92 0.42 -14.37 21.73
CA ALA A 92 0.01 -13.85 20.42
C ALA A 92 -0.96 -12.65 20.55
N ALA A 93 -1.95 -12.74 21.43
CA ALA A 93 -2.89 -11.66 21.69
C ALA A 93 -2.20 -10.41 22.26
N LEU A 94 -1.23 -10.59 23.18
CA LEU A 94 -0.43 -9.49 23.72
C LEU A 94 0.33 -8.74 22.63
N LEU A 95 1.00 -9.47 21.73
CA LEU A 95 1.73 -8.87 20.61
C LEU A 95 0.80 -8.07 19.68
N LEU A 96 -0.38 -8.60 19.37
CA LEU A 96 -1.39 -7.91 18.55
C LEU A 96 -1.87 -6.61 19.20
N VAL A 97 -2.15 -6.63 20.52
CA VAL A 97 -2.57 -5.44 21.27
C VAL A 97 -1.45 -4.43 21.36
N ASP A 98 -0.23 -4.87 21.63
CA ASP A 98 0.95 -4.01 21.74
C ASP A 98 1.26 -3.32 20.41
N ALA A 99 1.23 -4.04 19.28
CA ALA A 99 1.43 -3.45 17.95
C ALA A 99 0.33 -2.43 17.62
N ALA A 100 -0.93 -2.72 17.93
CA ALA A 100 -2.03 -1.80 17.72
C ALA A 100 -1.92 -0.53 18.58
N ARG A 101 -1.42 -0.66 19.82
CA ARG A 101 -1.15 0.48 20.71
C ARG A 101 0.04 1.30 20.24
N PHE A 102 1.11 0.65 19.81
CA PHE A 102 2.26 1.33 19.21
C PHE A 102 1.82 2.23 18.05
N LEU A 103 0.96 1.71 17.15
CA LEU A 103 0.41 2.50 16.05
C LEU A 103 -0.39 3.72 16.54
N ARG A 104 -1.16 3.56 17.61
CA ARG A 104 -1.94 4.65 18.21
C ARG A 104 -1.04 5.69 18.87
N GLU A 105 -0.14 5.27 19.75
CA GLU A 105 0.76 6.12 20.52
C GLU A 105 1.65 6.97 19.60
N ASN A 106 2.09 6.41 18.47
CA ASN A 106 3.03 7.08 17.58
C ASN A 106 2.36 7.83 16.42
N TYR A 107 1.19 7.39 15.94
CA TYR A 107 0.62 7.90 14.67
C TYR A 107 -0.83 8.41 14.77
N HIS A 108 -1.51 8.32 15.92
CA HIS A 108 -2.92 8.74 16.03
C HIS A 108 -3.17 10.21 15.68
N ASP A 109 -2.26 11.09 16.07
CA ASP A 109 -2.36 12.54 15.83
C ASP A 109 -1.70 12.98 14.52
N GLN A 110 -1.42 12.04 13.60
CA GLN A 110 -0.76 12.31 12.32
C GLN A 110 -1.68 11.93 11.14
N PRO A 111 -2.55 12.85 10.64
CA PRO A 111 -3.56 12.55 9.64
C PRO A 111 -2.99 11.96 8.34
N ALA A 112 -1.88 12.50 7.84
CA ALA A 112 -1.24 12.02 6.60
C ALA A 112 -0.77 10.56 6.73
N ILE A 113 -0.14 10.20 7.85
CA ILE A 113 0.30 8.83 8.11
C ILE A 113 -0.90 7.89 8.26
N ARG A 114 -1.98 8.35 8.93
CA ARG A 114 -3.19 7.54 9.07
C ARG A 114 -3.89 7.28 7.75
N ALA A 115 -4.02 8.30 6.90
CA ALA A 115 -4.54 8.14 5.55
C ALA A 115 -3.71 7.11 4.79
N LYS A 116 -2.38 7.20 4.92
CA LYS A 116 -1.45 6.27 4.28
C LYS A 116 -1.63 4.82 4.73
N LEU A 117 -1.71 4.57 6.03
CA LEU A 117 -1.92 3.22 6.58
C LEU A 117 -3.32 2.65 6.31
N ASN A 118 -4.24 3.47 5.80
CA ASN A 118 -5.59 3.06 5.39
C ASN A 118 -5.71 2.87 3.86
N GLU A 119 -4.67 3.18 3.09
CA GLU A 119 -4.65 2.88 1.65
C GLU A 119 -4.68 1.36 1.43
N PRO A 120 -5.51 0.86 0.49
CA PRO A 120 -5.57 -0.56 0.18
C PRO A 120 -4.35 -1.02 -0.62
N GLU A 121 -3.88 -2.25 -0.36
CA GLU A 121 -2.88 -2.94 -1.19
C GLU A 121 -3.40 -4.35 -1.54
N PRO A 122 -4.31 -4.48 -2.52
CA PRO A 122 -5.03 -5.72 -2.81
C PRO A 122 -4.12 -6.89 -3.20
N HIS A 123 -3.02 -6.61 -3.90
CA HIS A 123 -2.02 -7.61 -4.29
C HIS A 123 -1.38 -8.33 -3.09
N PHE A 124 -1.41 -7.71 -1.91
CA PHE A 124 -0.86 -8.26 -0.65
C PHE A 124 -1.97 -8.60 0.36
N GLY A 125 -3.24 -8.60 -0.06
CA GLY A 125 -4.38 -8.90 0.81
C GLY A 125 -4.64 -7.84 1.89
N ILE A 126 -4.17 -6.61 1.70
CA ILE A 126 -4.37 -5.51 2.65
C ILE A 126 -5.62 -4.72 2.25
N PRO A 127 -6.70 -4.73 3.05
CA PRO A 127 -7.92 -4.00 2.76
C PRO A 127 -7.76 -2.50 3.02
N SER A 128 -8.67 -1.71 2.46
CA SER A 128 -8.82 -0.30 2.85
C SER A 128 -9.18 -0.18 4.33
N GLU A 129 -8.86 0.97 4.94
CA GLU A 129 -9.15 1.24 6.36
C GLU A 129 -8.46 0.28 7.35
N SER A 130 -7.30 -0.26 6.97
CA SER A 130 -6.55 -1.22 7.80
C SER A 130 -6.18 -0.66 9.18
N TYR A 131 -5.62 0.54 9.26
CA TYR A 131 -5.31 1.19 10.55
C TYR A 131 -6.57 1.40 11.38
N ASP A 132 -7.62 1.99 10.82
CA ASP A 132 -8.85 2.28 11.58
C ASP A 132 -9.56 0.99 12.04
N THR A 133 -9.48 -0.09 11.26
CA THR A 133 -9.98 -1.41 11.65
C THR A 133 -9.22 -1.98 12.85
N VAL A 134 -7.88 -1.89 12.83
CA VAL A 134 -7.04 -2.29 13.96
C VAL A 134 -7.37 -1.46 15.21
N GLN A 135 -7.49 -0.14 15.07
CA GLN A 135 -7.85 0.74 16.20
C GLN A 135 -9.26 0.46 16.75
N ARG A 136 -10.23 0.15 15.89
CA ARG A 136 -11.57 -0.29 16.32
C ARG A 136 -11.50 -1.59 17.10
N SER A 137 -10.69 -2.55 16.67
CA SER A 137 -10.55 -3.85 17.35
C SER A 137 -10.03 -3.72 18.78
N LEU A 138 -9.20 -2.71 19.07
CA LEU A 138 -8.76 -2.41 20.44
C LEU A 138 -9.93 -2.01 21.33
N THR A 139 -10.97 -1.36 20.77
CA THR A 139 -12.15 -0.87 21.50
C THR A 139 -13.38 -1.78 21.41
N SER A 140 -13.21 -3.01 20.92
CA SER A 140 -14.29 -3.99 20.80
C SER A 140 -14.66 -4.56 22.18
N PRO A 141 -15.95 -4.51 22.60
CA PRO A 141 -16.39 -5.09 23.87
C PRO A 141 -16.08 -6.59 23.96
N VAL A 142 -16.23 -7.31 22.85
CA VAL A 142 -15.95 -8.74 22.77
C VAL A 142 -14.46 -9.03 22.99
N HIS A 143 -13.57 -8.30 22.30
CA HIS A 143 -12.13 -8.51 22.46
C HIS A 143 -11.65 -8.12 23.85
N VAL A 144 -12.19 -7.04 24.42
CA VAL A 144 -11.83 -6.62 25.79
C VAL A 144 -12.34 -7.60 26.83
N TRP A 145 -13.53 -8.16 26.65
CA TRP A 145 -14.04 -9.20 27.52
C TRP A 145 -13.13 -10.45 27.48
N HIS A 146 -12.73 -10.92 26.30
CA HIS A 146 -11.78 -12.03 26.18
C HIS A 146 -10.42 -11.72 26.82
N LEU A 147 -9.90 -10.50 26.59
CA LEU A 147 -8.61 -10.08 27.13
C LEU A 147 -8.63 -9.96 28.66
N TYR A 148 -9.74 -9.47 29.22
CA TYR A 148 -9.96 -9.40 30.67
C TYR A 148 -9.91 -10.79 31.30
N HIS A 149 -10.63 -11.76 30.74
CA HIS A 149 -10.60 -13.14 31.24
C HIS A 149 -9.24 -13.79 31.07
N ALA A 150 -8.53 -13.52 29.97
CA ALA A 150 -7.18 -14.02 29.78
C ALA A 150 -6.21 -13.44 30.82
N VAL A 151 -6.28 -12.14 31.13
CA VAL A 151 -5.48 -11.52 32.19
C VAL A 151 -5.79 -12.14 33.55
N ARG A 152 -7.07 -12.33 33.90
CA ARG A 152 -7.49 -12.98 35.15
C ARG A 152 -6.96 -14.41 35.26
N TYR A 153 -7.11 -15.21 34.20
CA TYR A 153 -6.59 -16.57 34.17
C TYR A 153 -5.06 -16.61 34.32
N HIS A 154 -4.34 -15.70 33.67
CA HIS A 154 -2.90 -15.55 33.84
C HIS A 154 -2.52 -15.22 35.29
N GLU A 155 -3.22 -14.28 35.93
CA GLU A 155 -2.95 -13.88 37.32
C GLU A 155 -3.25 -15.02 38.31
N GLU A 156 -4.33 -15.78 38.09
CA GLU A 156 -4.70 -16.93 38.92
C GLU A 156 -3.74 -18.11 38.76
N GLN A 157 -3.18 -18.31 37.56
CA GLN A 157 -2.31 -19.45 37.23
C GLN A 157 -0.83 -19.04 37.04
N ALA A 158 -0.43 -17.88 37.56
CA ALA A 158 0.88 -17.31 37.29
C ALA A 158 2.05 -18.24 37.67
N SER A 159 1.93 -18.94 38.81
CA SER A 159 2.92 -19.91 39.29
C SER A 159 3.02 -21.14 38.38
N GLU A 160 1.89 -21.68 37.92
CA GLU A 160 1.85 -22.83 37.01
C GLU A 160 2.42 -22.47 35.63
N LEU A 161 2.10 -21.27 35.12
CA LEU A 161 2.62 -20.79 33.85
C LEU A 161 4.13 -20.53 33.90
N HIS A 162 4.65 -20.01 35.01
CA HIS A 162 6.09 -19.79 35.18
C HIS A 162 6.90 -21.09 35.16
N VAL A 163 6.34 -22.22 35.61
CA VAL A 163 7.01 -23.53 35.52
C VAL A 163 7.28 -23.91 34.06
N LEU A 164 6.43 -23.47 33.12
CA LEU A 164 6.63 -23.72 31.69
C LEU A 164 7.88 -23.03 31.13
N ALA A 165 8.43 -22.01 31.80
CA ALA A 165 9.67 -21.36 31.40
C ALA A 165 10.89 -22.30 31.44
N ALA A 166 10.79 -23.44 32.15
CA ALA A 166 11.82 -24.48 32.14
C ALA A 166 11.98 -25.15 30.76
N ASP A 167 10.96 -25.09 29.90
CA ASP A 167 11.05 -25.52 28.50
C ASP A 167 11.66 -24.39 27.65
N PRO A 168 12.84 -24.58 27.03
CA PRO A 168 13.48 -23.57 26.17
C PRO A 168 12.59 -23.09 25.01
N LEU A 169 11.62 -23.91 24.58
CA LEU A 169 10.66 -23.56 23.55
C LEU A 169 9.61 -22.54 24.02
N LEU A 170 9.25 -22.57 25.31
CA LEU A 170 8.19 -21.76 25.89
C LEU A 170 8.72 -20.55 26.67
N ALA A 171 9.98 -20.59 27.10
CA ALA A 171 10.63 -19.48 27.80
C ALA A 171 10.49 -18.12 27.09
N PRO A 172 10.65 -17.99 25.75
CA PRO A 172 10.47 -16.71 25.07
C PRO A 172 9.03 -16.16 25.15
N LEU A 173 8.03 -17.03 25.28
CA LEU A 173 6.64 -16.61 25.42
C LEU A 173 6.36 -16.05 26.81
N ILE A 174 6.96 -16.64 27.85
CA ILE A 174 6.90 -16.10 29.21
C ILE A 174 7.53 -14.69 29.24
N GLU A 175 8.68 -14.49 28.61
CA GLU A 175 9.30 -13.17 28.50
C GLU A 175 8.38 -12.14 27.80
N VAL A 176 7.65 -12.56 26.76
CA VAL A 176 6.64 -11.71 26.10
C VAL A 176 5.52 -11.32 27.07
N VAL A 177 5.03 -12.29 27.84
CA VAL A 177 3.98 -12.08 28.84
C VAL A 177 4.44 -11.13 29.94
N ASP A 178 5.61 -11.34 30.51
CA ASP A 178 6.15 -10.49 31.57
C ASP A 178 6.38 -9.05 31.09
N ARG A 179 6.88 -8.90 29.86
CA ARG A 179 7.14 -7.59 29.25
C ARG A 179 5.86 -6.82 28.91
N LEU A 180 4.86 -7.50 28.33
CA LEU A 180 3.67 -6.85 27.76
C LEU A 180 2.43 -6.90 28.66
N GLY A 181 2.36 -7.87 29.57
CA GLY A 181 1.27 -8.07 30.52
C GLY A 181 0.91 -6.82 31.32
N PRO A 182 1.89 -6.10 31.92
CA PRO A 182 1.61 -4.87 32.66
C PRO A 182 0.94 -3.79 31.80
N ARG A 183 1.23 -3.73 30.50
CA ARG A 183 0.58 -2.75 29.61
C ARG A 183 -0.92 -3.03 29.51
N LEU A 184 -1.39 -4.26 29.68
CA LEU A 184 -2.82 -4.59 29.58
C LEU A 184 -3.67 -4.16 30.78
N GLN A 185 -3.04 -3.84 31.93
CA GLN A 185 -3.74 -3.42 33.14
C GLN A 185 -4.29 -1.99 32.99
N VAL A 186 -5.31 -1.83 32.15
CA VAL A 186 -6.01 -0.56 31.98
C VAL A 186 -7.42 -0.73 32.52
N SER A 187 -7.80 0.15 33.44
CA SER A 187 -9.13 0.21 34.04
C SER A 187 -10.23 0.23 32.97
N VAL A 188 -11.30 -0.56 33.20
CA VAL A 188 -12.53 -0.62 32.38
C VAL A 188 -13.12 0.79 32.13
N TYR A 189 -12.87 1.74 33.03
CA TYR A 189 -13.29 3.14 32.91
C TYR A 189 -12.55 3.92 31.80
N GLU A 190 -11.21 3.80 31.74
CA GLU A 190 -10.41 4.43 30.68
C GLU A 190 -10.76 3.84 29.30
N PHE A 191 -11.16 2.57 29.27
CA PHE A 191 -11.68 1.92 28.09
C PHE A 191 -13.01 2.49 27.60
N ALA A 192 -14.00 2.66 28.49
CA ALA A 192 -15.30 3.24 28.17
C ALA A 192 -15.17 4.68 27.66
N LYS A 193 -14.29 5.48 28.27
CA LYS A 193 -13.97 6.85 27.85
C LYS A 193 -13.31 6.90 26.47
N ALA A 194 -12.35 6.01 26.21
CA ALA A 194 -11.73 5.87 24.89
C ALA A 194 -12.76 5.49 23.81
N ARG A 195 -13.70 4.58 24.12
CA ARG A 195 -14.77 4.17 23.21
C ARG A 195 -15.71 5.32 22.84
N ILE A 196 -16.15 6.11 23.81
CA ILE A 196 -17.01 7.28 23.57
C ILE A 196 -16.29 8.27 22.66
N ARG A 197 -15.01 8.57 22.94
CA ARG A 197 -14.18 9.48 22.14
C ARG A 197 -13.96 8.99 20.70
N VAL A 198 -13.72 7.69 20.51
CA VAL A 198 -13.57 7.10 19.17
C VAL A 198 -14.88 7.17 18.40
N ARG A 199 -16.01 6.87 19.04
CA ARG A 199 -17.33 6.88 18.39
C ARG A 199 -17.81 8.29 18.03
N THR A 200 -17.56 9.30 18.86
CA THR A 200 -17.92 10.71 18.56
C THR A 200 -17.09 11.30 17.43
N ARG A 201 -15.76 11.05 17.39
CA ARG A 201 -14.91 11.44 16.24
C ARG A 201 -15.27 10.70 14.95
N GLN A 202 -15.75 9.47 15.04
CA GLN A 202 -16.16 8.69 13.86
C GLN A 202 -17.50 9.14 13.30
N LEU A 203 -18.49 9.50 14.14
CA LEU A 203 -19.73 10.11 13.65
C LEU A 203 -19.47 11.42 12.92
N SER A 204 -18.56 12.27 13.43
CA SER A 204 -18.22 13.52 12.74
C SER A 204 -17.49 13.28 11.40
N ASN A 205 -16.60 12.30 11.34
CA ASN A 205 -15.78 12.05 10.13
C ASN A 205 -16.50 11.18 9.09
N ALA A 206 -17.28 10.18 9.50
CA ALA A 206 -17.98 9.26 8.59
C ALA A 206 -19.25 9.86 7.99
N VAL A 207 -19.97 10.73 8.72
CA VAL A 207 -21.24 11.30 8.25
C VAL A 207 -21.03 12.57 7.44
N CYS A 208 -20.16 13.49 7.88
CA CYS A 208 -20.03 14.79 7.21
C CYS A 208 -18.94 14.84 6.15
N ARG A 209 -17.78 14.18 6.32
CA ARG A 209 -16.71 14.23 5.31
C ARG A 209 -16.77 13.07 4.33
N GLY A 210 -16.79 11.83 4.82
CA GLY A 210 -16.76 10.65 3.93
C GLY A 210 -17.96 10.49 2.98
N LEU A 211 -19.14 11.05 3.29
CA LEU A 211 -20.28 11.09 2.37
C LEU A 211 -20.18 12.25 1.36
N ILE A 212 -19.78 13.44 1.81
CA ILE A 212 -19.57 14.59 0.94
C ILE A 212 -18.41 14.34 -0.02
N ASP A 213 -17.28 13.82 0.46
CA ASP A 213 -16.09 13.52 -0.35
C ASP A 213 -16.40 12.44 -1.38
N ARG A 214 -17.15 11.39 -1.03
CA ARG A 214 -17.60 10.37 -2.01
C ARG A 214 -18.58 10.93 -3.03
N ALA A 215 -19.49 11.82 -2.62
CA ALA A 215 -20.41 12.48 -3.54
C ALA A 215 -19.68 13.45 -4.48
N LEU A 216 -18.72 14.22 -3.96
CA LEU A 216 -17.89 15.14 -4.72
C LEU A 216 -16.99 14.38 -5.70
N TYR A 217 -16.32 13.31 -5.26
CA TYR A 217 -15.57 12.40 -6.12
C TYR A 217 -16.46 11.80 -7.22
N GLY A 218 -17.68 11.36 -6.86
CA GLY A 218 -18.66 10.86 -7.82
C GLY A 218 -19.03 11.90 -8.87
N LEU A 219 -19.27 13.15 -8.46
CA LEU A 219 -19.56 14.28 -9.35
C LEU A 219 -18.36 14.63 -10.24
N GLN A 220 -17.15 14.71 -9.68
CA GLN A 220 -15.92 14.96 -10.43
C GLN A 220 -15.65 13.86 -11.46
N LYS A 221 -15.81 12.59 -11.07
CA LYS A 221 -15.69 11.46 -11.99
C LYS A 221 -16.70 11.58 -13.14
N VAL A 222 -17.97 11.87 -12.84
CA VAL A 222 -19.00 12.06 -13.88
C VAL A 222 -18.65 13.23 -14.80
N ALA A 223 -18.22 14.37 -14.26
CA ALA A 223 -17.80 15.52 -15.05
C ALA A 223 -16.61 15.21 -15.96
N CYS A 224 -15.57 14.54 -15.42
CA CYS A 224 -14.39 14.14 -16.18
C CYS A 224 -14.74 13.15 -17.31
N LEU A 225 -15.59 12.15 -17.02
CA LEU A 225 -16.06 11.19 -18.02
C LEU A 225 -16.88 11.86 -19.13
N MET A 226 -17.69 12.85 -18.80
CA MET A 226 -18.48 13.61 -19.78
C MET A 226 -17.62 14.44 -20.74
N VAL A 227 -16.40 14.79 -20.33
CA VAL A 227 -15.47 15.62 -21.13
C VAL A 227 -14.47 14.76 -21.92
N THR A 228 -14.16 13.55 -21.43
CA THR A 228 -13.19 12.63 -22.05
C THR A 228 -13.69 12.14 -23.41
N GLU A 229 -12.79 12.11 -24.42
CA GLU A 229 -13.10 11.69 -25.81
C GLU A 229 -14.17 12.52 -26.55
N ARG A 230 -14.57 13.67 -25.99
CA ARG A 230 -15.39 14.65 -26.71
C ARG A 230 -14.50 15.65 -27.42
N PHE A 231 -14.80 15.86 -28.69
CA PHE A 231 -14.10 16.81 -29.54
C PHE A 231 -15.03 17.95 -29.90
N THR A 232 -14.54 19.18 -29.82
CA THR A 232 -15.31 20.36 -30.27
C THR A 232 -15.51 20.36 -31.79
N ARG A 233 -14.68 19.61 -32.53
CA ARG A 233 -14.80 19.40 -33.97
C ARG A 233 -15.32 17.99 -34.27
N LEU A 234 -16.54 17.93 -34.82
CA LEU A 234 -17.17 16.69 -35.28
C LEU A 234 -16.32 16.00 -36.35
N GLY A 235 -16.10 14.69 -36.22
CA GLY A 235 -15.36 13.87 -37.19
C GLY A 235 -13.83 13.92 -37.06
N HIS A 236 -13.27 14.71 -36.13
CA HIS A 236 -11.83 14.71 -35.87
C HIS A 236 -11.36 13.36 -35.30
N GLN A 237 -10.34 12.76 -35.91
CA GLN A 237 -9.69 11.55 -35.40
C GLN A 237 -8.20 11.85 -35.21
N PRO A 238 -7.75 12.08 -33.95
CA PRO A 238 -6.35 12.35 -33.66
C PRO A 238 -5.46 11.20 -34.13
N SER A 239 -4.53 11.50 -35.02
CA SER A 239 -3.54 10.55 -35.52
C SER A 239 -2.33 11.27 -36.08
N LEU A 240 -1.15 10.72 -35.81
CA LEU A 240 0.07 11.20 -36.42
C LEU A 240 0.14 10.76 -37.90
N PRO A 241 0.74 11.56 -38.79
CA PRO A 241 1.11 11.11 -40.12
C PRO A 241 2.00 9.87 -40.04
N ALA A 242 1.76 8.87 -40.89
CA ALA A 242 2.47 7.59 -40.84
C ALA A 242 4.00 7.73 -40.87
N ALA A 243 4.53 8.62 -41.72
CA ALA A 243 5.97 8.88 -41.79
C ALA A 243 6.54 9.40 -40.46
N VAL A 244 5.82 10.29 -39.77
CA VAL A 244 6.23 10.84 -38.46
C VAL A 244 6.16 9.75 -37.39
N ALA A 245 5.12 8.91 -37.41
CA ALA A 245 4.99 7.79 -36.48
C ALA A 245 6.14 6.80 -36.64
N GLU A 246 6.50 6.43 -37.87
CA GLU A 246 7.63 5.53 -38.13
C GLU A 246 8.98 6.13 -37.74
N GLU A 247 9.19 7.42 -38.02
CA GLU A 247 10.39 8.12 -37.55
C GLU A 247 10.48 8.10 -36.02
N LEU A 248 9.40 8.42 -35.31
CA LEU A 248 9.38 8.37 -33.85
C LEU A 248 9.66 6.97 -33.30
N ARG A 249 9.14 5.90 -33.92
CA ARG A 249 9.44 4.52 -33.53
C ARG A 249 10.93 4.22 -33.58
N SER A 250 11.64 4.76 -34.57
CA SER A 250 13.09 4.58 -34.71
C SER A 250 13.91 5.37 -33.68
N LEU A 251 13.35 6.47 -33.15
CA LEU A 251 14.03 7.36 -32.21
C LEU A 251 13.81 6.97 -30.75
N LEU A 252 12.65 6.38 -30.43
CA LEU A 252 12.25 6.03 -29.07
C LEU A 252 13.20 5.05 -28.40
N ARG A 253 13.44 5.24 -27.10
CA ARG A 253 14.28 4.38 -26.26
C ARG A 253 13.58 4.09 -24.94
N PRO A 254 13.77 2.89 -24.35
CA PRO A 254 13.26 2.58 -23.02
C PRO A 254 13.56 3.71 -22.04
N GLY A 255 12.55 4.11 -21.28
CA GLY A 255 12.66 5.21 -20.34
C GLY A 255 12.11 6.55 -20.83
N ASP A 256 11.88 6.71 -22.14
CA ASP A 256 11.32 7.95 -22.67
C ASP A 256 9.94 8.27 -22.09
N VAL A 257 9.65 9.55 -21.91
CA VAL A 257 8.32 10.05 -21.54
C VAL A 257 7.70 10.70 -22.77
N ILE A 258 6.60 10.12 -23.23
CA ILE A 258 5.82 10.62 -24.35
C ILE A 258 4.75 11.54 -23.79
N VAL A 259 4.80 12.82 -24.13
CA VAL A 259 3.70 13.75 -23.85
C VAL A 259 2.95 14.02 -25.14
N ASN A 260 1.62 14.00 -25.08
CA ASN A 260 0.80 14.13 -26.27
C ASN A 260 -0.41 15.02 -26.05
N ARG A 261 -0.93 15.52 -27.17
CA ARG A 261 -2.11 16.38 -27.23
C ARG A 261 -3.00 15.93 -28.38
N LYS A 262 -4.27 15.74 -28.07
CA LYS A 262 -5.35 15.60 -29.06
C LYS A 262 -5.95 16.98 -29.27
N GLU A 263 -5.83 17.53 -30.46
CA GLU A 263 -6.46 18.80 -30.81
C GLU A 263 -7.98 18.67 -30.73
N PHE A 264 -8.62 19.78 -30.37
CA PHE A 264 -10.09 19.86 -30.16
C PHE A 264 -10.65 19.02 -29.02
N ALA A 265 -9.83 18.27 -28.26
CA ALA A 265 -10.30 17.55 -27.09
C ALA A 265 -10.80 18.52 -26.01
N LEU A 266 -12.00 18.27 -25.49
CA LEU A 266 -12.65 19.14 -24.52
C LEU A 266 -11.86 19.22 -23.20
N THR A 267 -11.06 18.20 -22.87
CA THR A 267 -10.14 18.17 -21.73
C THR A 267 -9.10 19.30 -21.74
N ASN A 268 -8.72 19.80 -22.92
CA ASN A 268 -7.71 20.85 -23.07
C ASN A 268 -8.16 22.20 -22.50
N TYR A 269 -9.47 22.42 -22.30
CA TYR A 269 -10.01 23.64 -21.71
C TYR A 269 -10.04 23.61 -20.18
N PHE A 270 -9.89 22.43 -19.58
CA PHE A 270 -9.94 22.23 -18.14
C PHE A 270 -8.58 21.93 -17.52
N LEU A 271 -7.64 21.39 -18.29
CA LEU A 271 -6.29 21.09 -17.83
C LEU A 271 -5.32 22.22 -18.21
N PRO A 272 -4.55 22.77 -17.25
CA PRO A 272 -3.57 23.80 -17.55
C PRO A 272 -2.38 23.24 -18.33
N GLY A 273 -1.83 24.06 -19.23
CA GLY A 273 -0.65 23.71 -20.03
C GLY A 273 -0.98 23.17 -21.43
N TYR A 274 0.05 22.96 -22.25
CA TYR A 274 -0.13 22.49 -23.63
C TYR A 274 -0.28 20.97 -23.73
N TRP A 275 0.36 20.21 -22.83
CA TRP A 275 0.43 18.75 -22.85
C TRP A 275 -0.52 18.13 -21.81
N PRO A 276 -1.74 17.72 -22.20
CA PRO A 276 -2.74 17.19 -21.27
C PRO A 276 -2.46 15.77 -20.79
N HIS A 277 -1.59 15.00 -21.47
CA HIS A 277 -1.38 13.59 -21.17
C HIS A 277 0.08 13.16 -21.33
N ALA A 278 0.47 12.16 -20.55
CA ALA A 278 1.80 11.56 -20.55
C ALA A 278 1.72 10.02 -20.54
N ALA A 279 2.63 9.38 -21.26
CA ALA A 279 2.80 7.93 -21.27
C ALA A 279 4.28 7.59 -21.04
N PHE A 280 4.54 6.58 -20.22
CA PHE A 280 5.89 6.13 -19.93
C PHE A 280 6.29 5.01 -20.89
N TYR A 281 7.25 5.26 -21.78
CA TYR A 281 7.68 4.29 -22.77
C TYR A 281 8.66 3.27 -22.18
N LEU A 282 8.27 2.00 -22.22
CA LEU A 282 9.01 0.90 -21.64
C LEU A 282 10.01 0.28 -22.64
N GLY A 283 9.77 0.46 -23.94
CA GLY A 283 10.53 -0.21 -25.00
C GLY A 283 9.78 -1.39 -25.61
N GLN A 284 10.49 -2.15 -26.43
CA GLN A 284 10.02 -3.41 -27.00
C GLN A 284 10.41 -4.59 -26.08
N PRO A 285 9.79 -5.79 -26.21
CA PRO A 285 10.18 -6.95 -25.42
C PRO A 285 11.68 -7.23 -25.42
N GLY A 286 12.35 -7.12 -26.58
CA GLY A 286 13.80 -7.29 -26.67
C GLY A 286 14.62 -6.21 -25.93
N ASP A 287 14.12 -4.98 -25.80
CA ASP A 287 14.75 -3.96 -24.97
C ASP A 287 14.67 -4.33 -23.49
N LEU A 288 13.49 -4.78 -23.04
CA LEU A 288 13.27 -5.16 -21.66
C LEU A 288 14.12 -6.37 -21.26
N GLU A 289 14.31 -7.33 -22.17
CA GLU A 289 15.26 -8.43 -21.95
C GLU A 289 16.70 -7.94 -21.81
N ARG A 290 17.15 -7.02 -22.68
CA ARG A 290 18.49 -6.41 -22.58
C ARG A 290 18.71 -5.64 -21.29
N LEU A 291 17.65 -5.02 -20.75
CA LEU A 291 17.66 -4.35 -19.45
C LEU A 291 17.58 -5.32 -18.27
N GLY A 292 17.55 -6.64 -18.49
CA GLY A 292 17.47 -7.65 -17.44
C GLY A 292 16.10 -7.74 -16.78
N LEU A 293 15.06 -7.17 -17.38
CA LEU A 293 13.74 -7.03 -16.75
C LEU A 293 12.85 -8.27 -16.88
N ARG A 294 13.20 -9.23 -17.73
CA ARG A 294 12.44 -10.48 -17.91
C ARG A 294 12.33 -11.29 -16.62
N GLU A 295 13.44 -11.47 -15.92
CA GLU A 295 13.49 -12.21 -14.65
C GLU A 295 13.26 -11.32 -13.42
N HIS A 296 13.05 -10.02 -13.63
CA HIS A 296 12.80 -9.09 -12.55
C HIS A 296 11.49 -9.44 -11.84
N HIS A 297 11.55 -9.69 -10.53
CA HIS A 297 10.42 -10.17 -9.71
C HIS A 297 9.12 -9.35 -9.89
N LYS A 298 9.23 -8.04 -10.15
CA LYS A 298 8.07 -7.15 -10.37
C LYS A 298 7.42 -7.32 -11.76
N LEU A 299 8.18 -7.73 -12.79
CA LEU A 299 7.72 -7.83 -14.17
C LEU A 299 7.44 -9.27 -14.62
N LYS A 300 8.13 -10.26 -14.03
CA LYS A 300 7.95 -11.68 -14.34
C LYS A 300 6.48 -12.13 -14.37
N PRO A 301 5.60 -11.73 -13.43
CA PRO A 301 4.18 -12.10 -13.47
C PRO A 301 3.40 -11.50 -14.65
N ARG A 302 3.91 -10.43 -15.26
CA ARG A 302 3.26 -9.65 -16.32
C ARG A 302 3.90 -9.89 -17.70
N TRP A 303 4.97 -10.67 -17.76
CA TRP A 303 5.79 -10.83 -18.96
C TRP A 303 4.97 -11.37 -20.15
N GLN A 304 4.17 -12.41 -19.93
CA GLN A 304 3.33 -12.98 -20.98
C GLN A 304 2.31 -11.96 -21.51
N ARG A 305 1.62 -11.24 -20.63
CA ARG A 305 0.68 -10.17 -21.01
C ARG A 305 1.37 -9.08 -21.84
N LEU A 306 2.61 -8.74 -21.50
CA LEU A 306 3.40 -7.77 -22.25
C LEU A 306 3.68 -8.29 -23.67
N LEU A 307 4.01 -9.56 -23.86
CA LEU A 307 4.23 -10.13 -25.19
C LEU A 307 2.95 -10.14 -26.04
N GLU A 308 1.83 -10.52 -25.45
CA GLU A 308 0.53 -10.72 -26.13
C GLU A 308 -0.24 -9.43 -26.43
N LEU A 309 0.22 -8.28 -25.92
CA LEU A 309 -0.57 -7.06 -25.88
C LEU A 309 -1.01 -6.53 -27.25
N ASP A 310 -0.08 -6.52 -28.20
CA ASP A 310 -0.32 -6.09 -29.58
C ASP A 310 0.69 -6.80 -30.49
N PRO A 311 0.23 -7.69 -31.39
CA PRO A 311 1.10 -8.39 -32.34
C PRO A 311 1.68 -7.48 -33.44
N HIS A 312 1.06 -6.33 -33.70
CA HIS A 312 1.42 -5.44 -34.81
C HIS A 312 2.29 -4.28 -34.38
N ASP A 313 2.30 -3.95 -33.09
CA ASP A 313 3.16 -2.92 -32.53
C ASP A 313 3.95 -3.50 -31.37
N PRO A 314 5.29 -3.68 -31.49
CA PRO A 314 6.10 -4.23 -30.40
C PRO A 314 6.39 -3.21 -29.29
N GLY A 315 6.12 -1.91 -29.49
CA GLY A 315 6.37 -0.88 -28.48
C GLY A 315 5.40 -0.98 -27.31
N ARG A 316 5.89 -0.83 -26.09
CA ARG A 316 5.08 -0.88 -24.86
C ARG A 316 5.15 0.44 -24.11
N VAL A 317 4.00 0.86 -23.62
CA VAL A 317 3.88 2.02 -22.72
C VAL A 317 3.11 1.63 -21.47
N LEU A 318 3.42 2.31 -20.38
CA LEU A 318 2.60 2.34 -19.17
C LEU A 318 1.97 3.73 -19.06
N GLU A 319 0.65 3.78 -18.98
CA GLU A 319 -0.07 5.05 -18.86
C GLU A 319 -1.32 4.91 -17.99
N ALA A 320 -1.67 5.98 -17.29
CA ALA A 320 -2.93 6.08 -16.57
C ALA A 320 -3.95 6.83 -17.42
N MET A 321 -5.06 6.16 -17.73
CA MET A 321 -6.23 6.74 -18.41
C MET A 321 -7.47 6.52 -17.55
N ARG A 322 -8.64 7.02 -17.96
CA ARG A 322 -9.89 6.94 -17.17
C ARG A 322 -10.25 5.53 -16.63
N ASP A 323 -9.76 4.48 -17.29
CA ASP A 323 -9.97 3.07 -16.96
C ASP A 323 -8.87 2.47 -16.08
N GLY A 324 -7.88 3.26 -15.67
CA GLY A 324 -6.80 2.90 -14.78
C GLY A 324 -5.41 2.98 -15.40
N VAL A 325 -4.43 2.49 -14.64
CA VAL A 325 -3.03 2.39 -15.03
C VAL A 325 -2.81 1.06 -15.73
N TRP A 326 -2.53 1.09 -17.03
CA TRP A 326 -2.42 -0.13 -17.83
C TRP A 326 -1.22 -0.12 -18.76
N LEU A 327 -0.70 -1.32 -19.02
CA LEU A 327 0.17 -1.56 -20.15
C LEU A 327 -0.63 -1.41 -21.44
N ARG A 328 -0.05 -0.73 -22.43
CA ARG A 328 -0.65 -0.50 -23.75
C ARG A 328 0.41 -0.54 -24.85
N SER A 329 -0.04 -0.65 -26.09
CA SER A 329 0.85 -0.56 -27.25
C SER A 329 1.17 0.91 -27.54
N LEU A 330 2.32 1.12 -28.18
CA LEU A 330 2.78 2.47 -28.56
C LEU A 330 1.79 3.18 -29.50
N GLY A 331 0.96 2.43 -30.23
CA GLY A 331 -0.14 2.97 -31.02
C GLY A 331 -1.11 3.84 -30.23
N ASN A 332 -1.31 3.61 -28.92
CA ASN A 332 -2.25 4.42 -28.14
C ASN A 332 -1.81 5.89 -27.98
N PRO A 333 -0.62 6.20 -27.44
CA PRO A 333 -0.18 7.60 -27.34
C PRO A 333 0.08 8.26 -28.70
N PHE A 334 0.17 7.48 -29.80
CA PHE A 334 0.29 8.01 -31.16
C PHE A 334 -1.05 8.45 -31.77
N ARG A 335 -2.18 8.16 -31.12
CA ARG A 335 -3.49 8.73 -31.46
C ARG A 335 -3.58 10.17 -30.95
N ALA A 336 -2.72 11.04 -31.47
CA ALA A 336 -2.57 12.42 -31.06
C ALA A 336 -2.22 13.29 -32.28
N ASP A 337 -2.47 14.59 -32.16
CA ASP A 337 -2.18 15.58 -33.21
C ASP A 337 -0.83 16.25 -32.97
N ALA A 338 -0.38 16.31 -31.72
CA ALA A 338 0.95 16.74 -31.35
C ALA A 338 1.56 15.78 -30.33
N ILE A 339 2.87 15.54 -30.46
CA ILE A 339 3.64 14.69 -29.56
C ILE A 339 5.01 15.31 -29.30
N ALA A 340 5.51 15.13 -28.09
CA ALA A 340 6.90 15.38 -27.76
C ALA A 340 7.45 14.23 -26.92
N VAL A 341 8.73 13.92 -27.13
CA VAL A 341 9.44 12.87 -26.40
C VAL A 341 10.46 13.53 -25.49
N VAL A 342 10.37 13.26 -24.19
CA VAL A 342 11.30 13.73 -23.18
C VAL A 342 12.14 12.56 -22.73
N ARG A 343 13.46 12.63 -22.97
CA ARG A 343 14.39 11.57 -22.61
C ARG A 343 15.15 11.94 -21.33
N PRO A 344 15.09 11.12 -20.27
CA PRO A 344 15.95 11.32 -19.10
C PRO A 344 17.40 10.98 -19.42
N MET A 345 18.33 11.77 -18.89
CA MET A 345 19.77 11.53 -19.01
C MET A 345 20.25 10.63 -17.87
N LEU A 346 19.93 9.34 -17.96
CA LEU A 346 20.17 8.33 -16.92
C LEU A 346 20.95 7.13 -17.47
N SER A 347 21.57 6.38 -16.56
CA SER A 347 22.21 5.11 -16.89
C SER A 347 21.18 4.03 -17.25
N SER A 348 21.57 2.99 -17.98
CA SER A 348 20.66 1.88 -18.30
C SER A 348 20.15 1.15 -17.04
N GLU A 349 20.95 1.11 -15.97
CA GLU A 349 20.56 0.56 -14.67
C GLU A 349 19.45 1.40 -14.02
N ASP A 350 19.62 2.72 -13.99
CA ASP A 350 18.59 3.65 -13.51
C ASP A 350 17.29 3.55 -14.31
N ILE A 351 17.37 3.40 -15.64
CA ILE A 351 16.19 3.19 -16.50
C ILE A 351 15.50 1.87 -16.16
N ALA A 352 16.25 0.79 -15.99
CA ALA A 352 15.69 -0.51 -15.60
C ALA A 352 14.98 -0.41 -14.25
N GLN A 353 15.59 0.28 -13.28
CA GLN A 353 14.98 0.54 -11.97
C GLN A 353 13.68 1.36 -12.10
N ALA A 354 13.67 2.41 -12.93
CA ALA A 354 12.50 3.26 -13.16
C ALA A 354 11.34 2.47 -13.77
N ILE A 355 11.61 1.64 -14.78
CA ILE A 355 10.62 0.74 -15.39
C ILE A 355 10.09 -0.26 -14.35
N GLY A 356 10.98 -0.87 -13.58
CA GLY A 356 10.63 -1.79 -12.49
C GLY A 356 9.71 -1.15 -11.44
N ARG A 357 9.95 0.11 -11.08
CA ARG A 357 9.11 0.89 -10.17
C ARG A 357 7.75 1.24 -10.77
N GLY A 358 7.73 1.78 -11.98
CA GLY A 358 6.48 2.09 -12.70
C GLY A 358 5.55 0.88 -12.76
N MET A 359 6.11 -0.31 -12.99
CA MET A 359 5.32 -1.52 -13.14
C MET A 359 4.59 -2.01 -11.89
N LEU A 360 4.94 -1.51 -10.70
CA LEU A 360 4.16 -1.74 -9.48
C LEU A 360 2.79 -1.08 -9.50
N HIS A 361 2.60 -0.11 -10.39
CA HIS A 361 1.38 0.68 -10.45
C HIS A 361 0.38 0.17 -11.48
N GLU A 362 0.74 -0.82 -12.30
CA GLU A 362 -0.19 -1.44 -13.24
C GLU A 362 -1.37 -2.10 -12.51
N GLY A 363 -2.58 -1.87 -13.03
CA GLY A 363 -3.85 -2.29 -12.44
C GLY A 363 -4.46 -1.33 -11.44
N LYS A 364 -3.77 -0.24 -11.05
CA LYS A 364 -4.34 0.79 -10.16
C LYS A 364 -5.42 1.60 -10.86
N ALA A 365 -6.39 2.09 -10.09
CA ALA A 365 -7.48 2.92 -10.63
C ALA A 365 -6.95 4.31 -11.06
N TYR A 366 -7.74 5.01 -11.88
CA TYR A 366 -7.44 6.40 -12.23
C TYR A 366 -7.79 7.34 -11.08
N ASP A 367 -6.95 8.34 -10.84
CA ASP A 367 -7.23 9.37 -9.84
C ASP A 367 -7.98 10.57 -10.41
N PHE A 368 -9.29 10.63 -10.17
CA PHE A 368 -10.12 11.77 -10.55
C PHE A 368 -10.00 12.96 -9.57
N ASP A 369 -9.38 12.77 -8.40
CA ASP A 369 -9.15 13.82 -7.41
C ASP A 369 -7.84 14.59 -7.67
N PHE A 370 -6.96 14.06 -8.54
CA PHE A 370 -5.61 14.60 -8.80
C PHE A 370 -4.79 14.77 -7.49
N ASP A 371 -4.93 13.85 -6.55
CA ASP A 371 -4.30 13.89 -5.24
C ASP A 371 -3.00 13.08 -5.21
N PHE A 372 -1.88 13.74 -5.47
CA PHE A 372 -0.56 13.10 -5.52
C PHE A 372 -0.08 12.56 -4.15
N THR A 373 -0.84 12.77 -3.07
CA THR A 373 -0.49 12.27 -1.73
C THR A 373 -0.83 10.79 -1.52
N ARG A 374 -1.79 10.25 -2.30
CA ARG A 374 -2.19 8.83 -2.25
C ARG A 374 -1.46 8.00 -3.30
N SER A 375 -1.44 6.69 -3.18
CA SER A 375 -0.76 5.83 -4.17
C SER A 375 -1.62 4.68 -4.73
N ASP A 376 -2.85 4.52 -4.26
CA ASP A 376 -3.80 3.47 -4.65
C ASP A 376 -4.50 3.72 -5.99
N ARG A 377 -4.44 4.96 -6.49
CA ARG A 377 -4.91 5.43 -7.80
C ARG A 377 -3.99 6.51 -8.30
N LEU A 378 -3.81 6.63 -9.62
CA LEU A 378 -2.84 7.53 -10.22
C LEU A 378 -3.42 8.29 -11.42
N VAL A 379 -2.85 9.46 -11.69
CA VAL A 379 -2.95 10.14 -13.00
C VAL A 379 -1.75 9.84 -13.90
N CYS A 380 -1.83 10.26 -15.16
CA CYS A 380 -0.84 9.93 -16.19
C CYS A 380 0.58 10.41 -15.84
N THR A 381 0.70 11.62 -15.28
CA THR A 381 1.98 12.19 -14.84
C THR A 381 2.49 11.56 -13.54
N GLU A 382 1.61 11.00 -12.70
CA GLU A 382 2.02 10.28 -11.50
C GLU A 382 2.74 8.97 -11.82
N VAL A 383 2.38 8.30 -12.92
CA VAL A 383 3.12 7.12 -13.39
C VAL A 383 4.59 7.49 -13.62
N VAL A 384 4.86 8.60 -14.30
CA VAL A 384 6.21 9.10 -14.57
C VAL A 384 6.90 9.55 -13.28
N TYR A 385 6.22 10.36 -12.47
CA TYR A 385 6.73 10.85 -11.19
C TYR A 385 7.16 9.71 -10.26
N ARG A 386 6.30 8.71 -10.06
CA ARG A 386 6.60 7.55 -9.20
C ARG A 386 7.65 6.62 -9.77
N SER A 387 7.80 6.58 -11.09
CA SER A 387 8.87 5.81 -11.74
C SER A 387 10.23 6.45 -11.50
N TYR A 388 10.35 7.78 -11.64
CA TYR A 388 11.65 8.46 -11.69
C TYR A 388 12.08 9.18 -10.40
N GLN A 389 11.16 9.50 -9.48
CA GLN A 389 11.51 10.24 -8.29
C GLN A 389 12.62 9.54 -7.47
N GLY A 390 13.73 10.25 -7.28
CA GLY A 390 14.90 9.79 -6.55
C GLY A 390 15.88 8.91 -7.34
N ILE A 391 15.58 8.55 -8.59
CA ILE A 391 16.47 7.75 -9.44
C ILE A 391 17.49 8.64 -10.12
N GLY A 392 18.77 8.26 -10.11
CA GLY A 392 19.87 9.00 -10.73
C GLY A 392 19.90 10.50 -10.39
N GLY A 393 19.48 10.86 -9.17
CA GLY A 393 19.41 12.25 -8.72
C GLY A 393 18.19 13.05 -9.20
N ILE A 394 17.26 12.47 -9.96
CA ILE A 394 16.02 13.15 -10.37
C ILE A 394 15.17 13.48 -9.16
N GLN A 395 14.78 14.75 -9.03
CA GLN A 395 13.88 15.24 -8.00
C GLN A 395 12.78 16.08 -8.65
N PHE A 396 11.53 15.67 -8.50
CA PHE A 396 10.37 16.44 -8.89
C PHE A 396 9.80 17.17 -7.67
N PRO A 397 9.98 18.49 -7.55
CA PRO A 397 9.35 19.25 -6.50
C PRO A 397 7.84 19.33 -6.75
N LEU A 398 7.04 18.72 -5.88
CA LEU A 398 5.59 18.87 -5.94
C LEU A 398 5.20 20.25 -5.41
N THR A 399 4.54 21.03 -6.25
CA THR A 399 3.97 22.33 -5.89
C THR A 399 2.45 22.23 -5.98
N ARG A 400 1.72 22.58 -4.93
CA ARG A 400 0.26 22.67 -5.02
C ARG A 400 -0.10 23.77 -6.01
N ARG A 401 -0.89 23.42 -7.02
CA ARG A 401 -1.50 24.37 -7.96
C ARG A 401 -3.01 24.22 -7.88
N ALA A 402 -3.72 25.32 -8.05
CA ALA A 402 -5.18 25.31 -8.13
C ALA A 402 -5.61 24.63 -9.44
N GLY A 403 -6.49 23.64 -9.33
CA GLY A 403 -7.03 22.83 -10.42
C GLY A 403 -8.04 21.86 -9.85
#